data_AF-A0A7Y2NYT9-F1
#
_entry.id   AF-A0A7Y2NYT9-F1
#
_cell.length_a   1.000
_cell.length_b   1.000
_cell.length_c   1.000
_cell.angle_alpha   90.00
_cell.angle_beta   90.00
_cell.angle_gamma   90.00
#
_symmetry.space_group_name_H-M   'P 1'
#
loop_
_entity.id
_entity.type
_entity.pdbx_description
1 polymer ?
#
loop_
_entity_poly.entity_id
_entity_poly.type
_entity_poly.pdbx_seq_one_letter_code
_entity_poly.pdbx_strand_id
1 'polypeptide(L)'
;MHDHFWRQLTRGTLPLLVWAAHFTFCYLLAAAQCTPAAMRAGGPDRVLLGGVSLVALAVCGWLVWRERGMLSDDVREGAGLLDWAAALSAVMAFVAVVWTGLPILLVEGCA
;
A
#
# COMPACT_ATOMS: atom_id res chain seq x y z
N MET A 1 -2.48 19.56 23.05
CA MET A 1 -1.29 19.44 22.17
C MET A 1 -1.00 17.99 21.77
N HIS A 2 -1.16 16.99 22.65
CA HIS A 2 -0.88 15.59 22.32
C HIS A 2 -1.80 14.99 21.22
N ASP A 3 -3.09 15.35 21.18
CA ASP A 3 -4.04 14.70 20.24
C ASP A 3 -3.80 15.06 18.78
N HIS A 4 -3.29 16.27 18.51
CA HIS A 4 -3.02 16.71 17.14
C HIS A 4 -1.81 15.98 16.55
N PHE A 5 -0.73 15.85 17.35
CA PHE A 5 0.49 15.16 16.95
C PHE A 5 0.22 13.68 16.63
N TRP A 6 -0.47 12.95 17.51
CA TRP A 6 -0.81 11.55 17.28
C TRP A 6 -1.67 11.34 16.04
N ARG A 7 -2.62 12.23 15.78
CA ARG A 7 -3.50 12.17 14.61
C ARG A 7 -2.76 12.47 13.29
N GLN A 8 -1.76 13.34 13.34
CA GLN A 8 -0.92 13.68 12.18
C GLN A 8 0.08 12.56 11.88
N LEU A 9 0.68 11.99 12.93
CA LEU A 9 1.61 10.87 12.83
C LEU A 9 0.92 9.60 12.30
N THR A 10 -0.28 9.31 12.80
CA THR A 10 -1.09 8.18 12.31
C THR A 10 -1.50 8.35 10.86
N ARG A 11 -1.82 9.57 10.41
CA ARG A 11 -2.10 9.86 8.99
C ARG A 11 -0.91 9.58 8.08
N GLY A 12 0.30 9.97 8.47
CA GLY A 12 1.50 9.73 7.66
C GLY A 12 2.02 8.29 7.71
N THR A 13 1.65 7.50 8.72
CA THR A 13 2.09 6.10 8.83
C THR A 13 1.07 5.10 8.28
N LEU A 14 -0.22 5.49 8.20
CA LEU A 14 -1.30 4.64 7.67
C LEU A 14 -1.03 4.11 6.25
N PRO A 15 -0.60 4.93 5.28
CA PRO A 15 -0.32 4.45 3.91
C PRO A 15 0.80 3.41 3.90
N LEU A 16 1.84 3.63 4.71
CA LEU A 16 2.96 2.70 4.87
C LEU A 16 2.52 1.38 5.51
N LEU A 17 1.62 1.42 6.50
CA LEU A 17 1.06 0.21 7.10
C LEU A 17 0.19 -0.58 6.12
N VAL A 18 -0.61 0.10 5.29
CA VAL A 18 -1.41 -0.54 4.22
C VAL A 18 -0.48 -1.24 3.23
N TRP A 19 0.59 -0.56 2.79
CA TRP A 19 1.59 -1.18 1.92
C TRP A 19 2.27 -2.38 2.57
N ALA A 20 2.73 -2.25 3.83
CA ALA A 20 3.40 -3.34 4.54
C ALA A 20 2.47 -4.56 4.68
N ALA A 21 1.21 -4.35 5.07
CA ALA A 21 0.23 -5.42 5.17
C ALA A 21 -0.04 -6.09 3.81
N HIS A 22 -0.17 -5.30 2.74
CA HIS A 22 -0.33 -5.82 1.38
C HIS A 22 0.87 -6.67 0.95
N PHE A 23 2.09 -6.16 1.13
CA PHE A 23 3.32 -6.87 0.80
C PHE A 23 3.46 -8.18 1.58
N THR A 24 3.27 -8.12 2.91
CA THR A 24 3.32 -9.32 3.77
C THR A 24 2.30 -10.35 3.34
N PHE A 25 1.06 -9.94 3.04
CA PHE A 25 0.03 -10.86 2.56
C PHE A 25 0.42 -11.54 1.24
N CYS A 26 0.82 -10.75 0.23
CA CYS A 26 1.24 -11.28 -1.07
C CYS A 26 2.43 -12.23 -0.94
N TYR A 27 3.41 -11.87 -0.12
CA TYR A 27 4.60 -12.68 0.13
C TYR A 27 4.27 -14.01 0.81
N LEU A 28 3.48 -13.97 1.90
CA LEU A 28 3.10 -15.18 2.64
C LEU A 28 2.22 -16.11 1.79
N LEU A 29 1.31 -15.56 1.00
CA LEU A 29 0.47 -16.36 0.10
C LEU A 29 1.33 -17.07 -0.96
N ALA A 30 2.25 -16.34 -1.59
CA ALA A 30 3.18 -16.92 -2.55
C ALA A 30 4.05 -18.00 -1.90
N ALA A 31 4.62 -17.74 -0.71
CA ALA A 31 5.41 -18.73 0.01
C ALA A 31 4.59 -20.00 0.34
N ALA A 32 3.36 -19.84 0.83
CA ALA A 32 2.49 -20.96 1.16
C ALA A 32 2.10 -21.79 -0.08
N GLN A 33 1.78 -21.14 -1.19
CA GLN A 33 1.31 -21.83 -2.42
C GLN A 33 2.46 -22.37 -3.28
N CYS A 34 3.69 -21.91 -3.05
CA CYS A 34 4.90 -22.40 -3.70
C CYS A 34 5.70 -23.40 -2.86
N THR A 35 5.26 -23.73 -1.65
CA THR A 35 5.90 -24.77 -0.84
C THR A 35 5.57 -26.16 -1.40
N PRO A 36 6.52 -27.12 -1.49
CA PRO A 36 6.30 -28.44 -2.08
C PRO A 36 5.13 -29.24 -1.47
N ALA A 37 4.79 -29.01 -0.20
CA ALA A 37 3.66 -29.65 0.46
C ALA A 37 2.27 -29.12 0.02
N ALA A 38 2.21 -27.93 -0.58
CA ALA A 38 0.98 -27.24 -1.00
C ALA A 38 1.05 -26.73 -2.44
N MET A 39 2.02 -27.22 -3.22
CA MET A 39 2.34 -26.73 -4.56
C MET A 39 1.15 -26.97 -5.50
N ARG A 40 0.58 -25.89 -6.02
CA ARG A 40 -0.53 -25.94 -6.97
C ARG A 40 0.01 -25.88 -8.40
N ALA A 41 -0.48 -26.75 -9.27
CA ALA A 41 -0.01 -26.87 -10.66
C ALA A 41 -0.16 -25.60 -11.52
N GLY A 42 -0.90 -24.58 -11.04
CA GLY A 42 -1.09 -23.29 -11.71
C GLY A 42 -0.38 -22.10 -11.05
N GLY A 43 0.44 -22.31 -10.01
CA GLY A 43 1.06 -21.24 -9.23
C GLY A 43 0.11 -20.57 -8.23
N PRO A 44 0.49 -19.38 -7.72
CA PRO A 44 -0.33 -18.66 -6.75
C PRO A 44 -1.68 -18.19 -7.31
N ASP A 45 -2.70 -18.09 -6.45
CA ASP A 45 -4.06 -17.65 -6.84
C ASP A 45 -4.06 -16.18 -7.31
N ARG A 46 -4.02 -16.00 -8.63
CA ARG A 46 -3.98 -14.69 -9.30
C ARG A 46 -5.23 -13.86 -9.05
N VAL A 47 -6.39 -14.50 -8.88
CA VAL A 47 -7.66 -13.79 -8.62
C VAL A 47 -7.63 -13.20 -7.22
N LEU A 48 -7.15 -13.98 -6.24
CA LEU A 48 -7.01 -13.52 -4.86
C LEU A 48 -5.96 -12.41 -4.74
N LEU A 49 -4.78 -12.58 -5.36
CA LEU A 49 -3.72 -11.58 -5.38
C LEU A 49 -4.16 -10.29 -6.08
N GLY A 50 -4.77 -10.41 -7.27
CA GLY A 50 -5.29 -9.26 -8.01
C GLY A 50 -6.38 -8.51 -7.24
N GLY A 51 -7.29 -9.24 -6.56
CA GLY A 51 -8.31 -8.65 -5.71
C GLY A 51 -7.72 -7.89 -4.53
N VAL A 52 -6.73 -8.46 -3.84
CA VAL A 52 -6.06 -7.79 -2.71
C VAL A 52 -5.24 -6.58 -3.16
N SER A 53 -4.58 -6.63 -4.32
CA SER A 53 -3.92 -5.46 -4.90
C SER A 53 -4.90 -4.36 -5.29
N LEU A 54 -6.05 -4.69 -5.88
CA LEU A 54 -7.10 -3.71 -6.19
C LEU A 54 -7.64 -3.04 -4.92
N VAL A 55 -7.88 -3.81 -3.85
CA VAL A 55 -8.31 -3.26 -2.55
C VAL A 55 -7.23 -2.35 -1.97
N ALA A 56 -5.96 -2.76 -1.99
CA ALA A 56 -4.85 -1.94 -1.51
C ALA A 56 -4.73 -0.63 -2.30
N LEU A 57 -4.86 -0.68 -3.64
CA LEU A 57 -4.87 0.51 -4.49
C LEU A 57 -6.07 1.41 -4.20
N ALA A 58 -7.26 0.85 -3.99
CA ALA A 58 -8.45 1.62 -3.64
C ALA A 58 -8.30 2.33 -2.29
N VAL A 59 -7.74 1.65 -1.29
CA VAL A 59 -7.45 2.23 0.04
C VAL A 59 -6.39 3.34 -0.06
N CYS A 60 -5.27 3.10 -0.75
CA CYS A 60 -4.25 4.12 -0.98
C CYS A 60 -4.80 5.31 -1.76
N GLY A 61 -5.58 5.07 -2.83
CA GLY A 61 -6.24 6.10 -3.62
C GLY A 61 -7.24 6.92 -2.82
N TRP A 62 -8.00 6.28 -1.94
CA TRP A 62 -8.89 6.96 -0.99
C TRP A 62 -8.10 7.84 -0.02
N LEU A 63 -7.03 7.32 0.57
CA LEU A 63 -6.17 8.06 1.50
C LEU A 63 -5.56 9.29 0.82
N VAL A 64 -5.03 9.13 -0.39
CA VAL A 64 -4.54 10.24 -1.21
C VAL A 64 -5.66 11.25 -1.49
N TRP A 65 -6.84 10.79 -1.91
CA TRP A 65 -8.00 11.66 -2.17
C TRP A 65 -8.37 12.48 -0.93
N ARG A 66 -8.40 11.85 0.24
CA ARG A 66 -8.73 12.50 1.50
C ARG A 66 -7.72 13.60 1.86
N GLU A 67 -6.44 13.36 1.60
CA GLU A 67 -5.37 14.33 1.88
C GLU A 67 -5.19 15.35 0.73
N ARG A 68 -5.87 15.21 -0.42
CA ARG A 68 -5.81 16.20 -1.52
C ARG A 68 -6.23 17.61 -1.08
N GLY A 69 -7.09 17.73 -0.07
CA GLY A 69 -7.44 19.03 0.51
C GLY A 69 -6.27 19.77 1.17
N MET A 70 -5.19 19.09 1.55
CA MET A 70 -3.97 19.74 2.04
C MET A 70 -3.04 20.22 0.93
N LEU A 71 -3.21 19.73 -0.31
CA LEU A 71 -2.39 20.13 -1.46
C LEU A 71 -2.91 21.38 -2.19
N SER A 72 -4.06 21.92 -1.80
CA SER A 72 -4.54 23.21 -2.30
C SER A 72 -3.60 24.34 -1.83
N ASP A 73 -3.30 25.30 -2.72
CA ASP A 73 -2.31 26.36 -2.46
C ASP A 73 -2.60 27.16 -1.19
N ASP A 74 -3.89 27.38 -0.84
CA ASP A 74 -4.31 28.07 0.39
C ASP A 74 -3.86 27.40 1.71
N VAL A 75 -3.60 26.09 1.70
CA VAL A 75 -3.15 25.33 2.89
C VAL A 75 -1.62 25.17 2.90
N ARG A 76 -0.98 25.35 1.74
CA ARG A 76 0.45 25.08 1.51
C ARG A 76 1.37 26.07 2.20
N GLU A 77 0.93 27.32 2.37
CA GLU A 77 1.65 28.35 3.14
C GLU A 77 1.68 28.08 4.66
N GLY A 78 0.78 27.23 5.17
CA GLY A 78 0.72 26.84 6.59
C GLY A 78 1.14 25.39 6.88
N ALA A 79 1.55 24.63 5.86
CA ALA A 79 1.79 23.19 5.98
C ALA A 79 3.11 22.89 6.72
N GLY A 80 3.03 22.07 7.77
CA GLY A 80 4.19 21.66 8.56
C GLY A 80 4.96 20.50 7.94
N LEU A 81 6.15 20.19 8.49
CA LEU A 81 6.98 19.06 8.05
C LEU A 81 6.23 17.71 8.08
N LEU A 82 5.34 17.50 9.06
CA LEU A 82 4.55 16.28 9.15
C LEU A 82 3.50 16.15 8.04
N ASP A 83 2.96 17.25 7.52
CA ASP A 83 2.01 17.22 6.41
C ASP A 83 2.70 16.80 5.11
N TRP A 84 3.93 17.30 4.89
CA TRP A 84 4.80 16.85 3.80
C TRP A 84 5.17 15.37 3.93
N ALA A 85 5.53 14.91 5.14
CA ALA A 85 5.82 13.51 5.39
C ALA A 85 4.61 12.61 5.08
N ALA A 86 3.39 13.04 5.44
CA ALA A 86 2.17 12.33 5.13
C ALA A 86 1.90 12.27 3.63
N ALA A 87 2.04 13.38 2.91
CA ALA A 87 1.89 13.41 1.45
C ALA A 87 2.90 12.48 0.74
N LEU A 88 4.17 12.56 1.13
CA LEU A 88 5.24 11.74 0.55
C LEU A 88 5.01 10.24 0.83
N SER A 89 4.58 9.90 2.05
CA SER A 89 4.28 8.52 2.44
C SER A 89 3.13 7.92 1.62
N ALA A 90 2.13 8.72 1.26
CA ALA A 90 1.00 8.29 0.46
C ALA A 90 1.40 8.00 -0.99
N VAL A 91 2.24 8.87 -1.58
CA VAL A 91 2.82 8.64 -2.91
C VAL A 91 3.71 7.39 -2.90
N MET A 92 4.55 7.24 -1.87
CA MET A 92 5.44 6.08 -1.77
C MET A 92 4.67 4.77 -1.59
N ALA A 93 3.64 4.75 -0.75
CA ALA A 93 2.76 3.59 -0.61
C ALA A 93 2.09 3.22 -1.94
N PHE A 94 1.62 4.20 -2.71
CA PHE A 94 1.03 3.95 -4.03
C PHE A 94 2.02 3.30 -5.01
N VAL A 95 3.20 3.91 -5.18
CA VAL A 95 4.25 3.38 -6.05
C VAL A 95 4.67 1.99 -5.61
N ALA A 96 4.82 1.78 -4.31
CA ALA A 96 5.25 0.50 -3.78
C ALA A 96 4.20 -0.60 -4.01
N VAL A 97 2.90 -0.31 -3.86
CA VAL A 97 1.81 -1.25 -4.19
C VAL A 97 1.83 -1.61 -5.69
N VAL A 98 1.98 -0.61 -6.57
CA VAL A 98 2.09 -0.84 -8.02
C VAL A 98 3.30 -1.72 -8.34
N TRP A 99 4.45 -1.42 -7.75
CA TRP A 99 5.68 -2.19 -7.96
C TRP A 99 5.55 -3.63 -7.46
N THR A 100 4.91 -3.87 -6.32
CA THR A 100 4.67 -5.23 -5.81
C THR A 100 3.61 -6.01 -6.59
N GLY A 101 2.63 -5.32 -7.20
CA GLY A 101 1.62 -5.95 -8.06
C GLY A 101 2.17 -6.37 -9.42
N LEU A 102 3.19 -5.68 -9.93
CA LEU A 102 3.78 -5.94 -11.25
C LEU A 102 4.32 -7.38 -11.42
N PRO A 103 5.19 -7.92 -10.53
CA PRO A 103 5.71 -9.28 -10.68
C PRO A 103 4.62 -10.35 -10.54
N ILE A 104 3.57 -10.10 -9.76
CA ILE A 104 2.42 -11.01 -9.64
C ILE A 104 1.70 -11.17 -10.98
N LEU A 105 1.68 -10.13 -11.82
CA LEU A 105 1.04 -10.15 -13.13
C LEU A 105 1.95 -10.75 -14.21
N LEU A 106 3.28 -10.62 -14.08
CA LEU A 106 4.24 -11.08 -15.09
C LEU A 106 4.78 -12.49 -14.86
N VAL A 107 4.83 -12.98 -13.62
CA VAL A 107 5.44 -14.28 -13.31
C VAL A 107 4.38 -15.38 -13.33
N GLU A 108 4.56 -16.34 -14.23
CA GLU A 108 3.70 -17.52 -14.33
C GLU A 108 4.28 -18.67 -13.50
N GLY A 109 3.68 -18.92 -12.34
CA GLY A 109 4.00 -20.10 -11.54
C GLY A 109 4.97 -19.85 -10.37
N CYS A 110 5.28 -20.94 -9.67
CA CYS A 110 6.30 -20.98 -8.64
C CYS A 110 7.62 -21.41 -9.30
N ALA A 111 8.68 -20.63 -9.10
CA ALA A 111 10.03 -20.98 -9.58
C ALA A 111 10.70 -22.04 -8.70
#